data_AF-A0A917KQU2-F1
#
_entry.id   AF-A0A917KQU2-F1
#
_cell.length_a   1.000
_cell.length_b   1.000
_cell.length_c   1.000
_cell.angle_alpha   90.00
_cell.angle_beta   90.00
_cell.angle_gamma   90.00
#
_symmetry.space_group_name_H-M   'P 1'
#
loop_
_entity.id
_entity.type
_entity.pdbx_description
1 polymer ?
#
loop_
_entity_poly.entity_id
_entity_poly.type
_entity_poly.pdbx_seq_one_letter_code
_entity_poly.pdbx_strand_id
1 'polypeptide(L)'
;MADPGAVPVILRYDPEADPRSVRIGLPEPLPGPHEWTFSRALLEQGLRAPAESGDVRVWPLGRVQAVVEFHSAHGVSVVQFESKALLRFLRRTYMAAEPVRH
;
A
#
# COMPACT_ATOMS: atom_id res chain seq x y z
N MET A 1 -10.85 -1.14 21.47
CA MET A 1 -10.72 -2.59 21.30
C MET A 1 -10.11 -2.79 19.94
N ALA A 2 -8.80 -3.06 19.86
CA ALA A 2 -8.15 -3.35 18.59
C ALA A 2 -8.67 -4.70 18.10
N ASP A 3 -9.13 -4.77 16.86
CA ASP A 3 -9.51 -6.04 16.24
C ASP A 3 -8.36 -7.05 16.35
N PRO A 4 -8.55 -8.22 16.97
CA PRO A 4 -7.48 -9.18 17.24
C PRO A 4 -6.85 -9.82 15.98
N GLY A 5 -7.27 -9.41 14.78
CA GLY A 5 -6.69 -9.79 13.49
C GLY A 5 -6.02 -8.65 12.71
N ALA A 6 -5.99 -7.42 13.25
CA ALA A 6 -5.32 -6.30 12.59
C ALA A 6 -3.81 -6.36 12.83
N VAL A 7 -3.06 -6.67 11.78
CA VAL A 7 -1.59 -6.70 11.81
C VAL A 7 -1.07 -5.29 11.50
N PRO A 8 -0.13 -4.74 12.29
CA PRO A 8 0.45 -3.43 11.98
C PRO A 8 1.28 -3.56 10.70
N VAL A 9 0.98 -2.74 9.69
CA VAL A 9 1.73 -2.74 8.42
C VAL A 9 2.54 -1.45 8.32
N ILE A 10 3.77 -1.56 7.82
CA ILE A 10 4.68 -0.43 7.65
C ILE A 10 4.63 0.02 6.20
N LEU A 11 4.07 1.22 5.96
CA LEU A 11 4.11 1.87 4.66
C LEU A 11 5.34 2.79 4.58
N ARG A 12 6.23 2.53 3.62
CA ARG A 12 7.43 3.35 3.39
C ARG A 12 7.33 4.03 2.02
N TYR A 13 7.78 5.28 1.98
CA TYR A 13 7.88 6.08 0.77
C TYR A 13 9.23 6.80 0.79
N ASP A 14 9.96 6.73 -0.31
CA ASP A 14 11.27 7.35 -0.46
C ASP A 14 11.25 8.24 -1.72
N PRO A 15 11.00 9.56 -1.57
CA PRO A 15 10.92 10.46 -2.72
C PRO A 15 12.27 10.66 -3.43
N GLU A 16 13.39 10.44 -2.75
CA GLU A 16 14.73 10.67 -3.30
C GLU A 16 15.22 9.46 -4.12
N ALA A 17 15.00 8.25 -3.61
CA ALA A 17 15.39 7.02 -4.29
C ALA A 17 14.39 6.61 -5.38
N ASP A 18 13.08 6.62 -5.08
CA ASP A 18 12.04 6.28 -6.04
C ASP A 18 10.69 6.95 -5.70
N PRO A 19 10.44 8.16 -6.23
CA PRO A 19 9.22 8.93 -5.93
C PRO A 19 7.95 8.31 -6.48
N ARG A 20 8.05 7.26 -7.31
CA ARG A 20 6.90 6.59 -7.94
C ARG A 20 6.57 5.28 -7.25
N SER A 21 7.41 4.79 -6.34
CA SER A 21 7.22 3.52 -5.67
C SER A 21 6.83 3.68 -4.20
N VAL A 22 5.98 2.79 -3.73
CA VAL A 22 5.58 2.62 -2.33
C VAL A 22 6.01 1.24 -1.89
N ARG A 23 6.58 1.14 -0.69
CA ARG A 23 6.93 -0.14 -0.08
C ARG A 23 6.01 -0.47 1.08
N ILE A 24 5.64 -1.73 1.19
CA ILE A 24 4.80 -2.27 2.24
C ILE A 24 5.59 -3.35 2.96
N GLY A 25 5.85 -3.13 4.24
CA GLY A 25 6.51 -4.07 5.13
C GLY A 25 5.52 -4.70 6.10
N LEU A 26 5.51 -6.03 6.20
CA LEU A 26 4.83 -6.76 7.27
C LEU A 26 5.80 -7.09 8.40
N PRO A 27 5.37 -6.99 9.67
CA PRO A 27 6.18 -7.33 10.81
C PRO A 27 6.37 -8.84 10.91
N GLU A 28 7.57 -9.26 11.31
CA GLU A 28 7.78 -10.64 11.76
C GLU A 28 6.95 -10.91 13.03
N PRO A 29 6.44 -12.14 13.23
CA PRO A 29 6.79 -13.38 12.53
C PRO A 29 5.75 -13.83 11.48
N LEU A 30 5.07 -12.91 10.78
CA LEU A 30 4.07 -13.33 9.79
C LEU A 30 4.69 -14.15 8.64
N PRO A 31 4.11 -15.32 8.29
CA PRO A 31 4.59 -16.11 7.18
C PRO A 31 4.29 -15.41 5.85
N GLY A 32 5.28 -15.37 4.96
CA GLY A 32 5.15 -14.83 3.60
C GLY A 32 6.21 -13.78 3.28
N PRO A 33 6.07 -13.10 2.12
CA PRO A 33 6.95 -11.99 1.78
C PRO A 33 6.77 -10.86 2.81
N HIS A 34 7.88 -10.42 3.41
CA HIS A 34 7.85 -9.36 4.42
C HIS A 34 7.87 -7.96 3.83
N GLU A 35 8.24 -7.82 2.55
CA GLU A 35 8.30 -6.52 1.87
C GLU A 35 7.80 -6.64 0.43
N TRP A 36 6.94 -5.72 0.02
CA TRP A 36 6.52 -5.53 -1.36
C TRP A 36 6.75 -4.10 -1.80
N THR A 37 7.10 -3.94 -3.07
CA THR A 37 7.22 -2.62 -3.71
C THR A 37 6.28 -2.56 -4.90
N PHE A 38 5.49 -1.48 -5.00
CA PHE A 38 4.62 -1.25 -6.15
C PHE A 38 4.39 0.23 -6.40
N SER A 39 3.82 0.54 -7.57
CA SER A 39 3.60 1.91 -8.01
C SER A 39 2.64 2.67 -7.09
N ARG A 40 3.03 3.86 -6.66
CA ARG A 40 2.18 4.82 -5.95
C ARG A 40 0.89 5.13 -6.71
N ALA A 41 1.00 5.25 -8.03
CA ALA A 41 -0.15 5.48 -8.91
C ALA A 41 -1.16 4.31 -8.87
N LEU A 42 -0.69 3.07 -8.74
CA LEU A 42 -1.55 1.90 -8.59
C LEU A 42 -2.35 1.98 -7.29
N LEU A 43 -1.72 2.40 -6.18
CA LEU A 43 -2.43 2.61 -4.92
C LEU A 43 -3.51 3.68 -5.06
N GLU A 44 -3.18 4.81 -5.69
CA GLU A 44 -4.12 5.91 -5.90
C GLU A 44 -5.32 5.49 -6.76
N GLN A 45 -5.06 4.82 -7.87
CA GLN A 45 -6.10 4.31 -8.77
C GLN A 45 -6.95 3.25 -8.07
N GLY A 46 -6.29 2.29 -7.41
CA GLY A 46 -6.88 1.18 -6.66
C GLY A 46 -7.79 1.60 -5.49
N LEU A 47 -7.58 2.79 -4.93
CA LEU A 47 -8.48 3.37 -3.94
C LEU A 47 -9.77 3.96 -4.53
N ARG A 48 -9.77 4.29 -5.82
CA ARG A 48 -10.93 4.86 -6.53
C ARG A 48 -11.74 3.79 -7.26
N ALA A 49 -11.04 2.84 -7.90
CA ALA A 49 -11.63 1.75 -8.66
C ALA A 49 -10.65 0.56 -8.67
N PRO A 50 -11.11 -0.67 -8.95
CA PRO A 50 -10.21 -1.81 -9.11
C PRO A 50 -9.11 -1.53 -10.16
N ALA A 51 -7.85 -1.71 -9.77
CA ALA A 51 -6.67 -1.48 -10.59
C ALA A 51 -5.64 -2.58 -10.37
N GLU A 52 -4.83 -2.88 -11.39
CA GLU A 52 -3.84 -3.95 -11.37
C GLU A 52 -2.58 -3.51 -12.12
N SER A 53 -1.42 -3.95 -11.64
CA SER A 53 -0.14 -3.71 -12.30
C SER A 53 0.83 -4.83 -11.94
N GLY A 54 1.20 -5.64 -12.94
CA GLY A 54 2.08 -6.79 -12.74
C GLY A 54 1.45 -7.77 -11.74
N ASP A 55 2.19 -8.11 -10.70
CA ASP A 55 1.74 -9.05 -9.68
C ASP A 55 0.96 -8.39 -8.52
N VAL A 56 0.53 -7.13 -8.66
CA VAL A 56 -0.17 -6.40 -7.61
C VAL A 56 -1.51 -5.89 -8.10
N ARG A 57 -2.56 -6.18 -7.33
CA ARG A 57 -3.92 -5.73 -7.58
C ARG A 57 -4.46 -4.97 -6.37
N VAL A 58 -5.12 -3.84 -6.62
CA VAL A 58 -5.67 -2.97 -5.58
C VAL A 58 -7.10 -2.61 -5.90
N TRP A 59 -8.01 -2.74 -4.94
CA TRP A 59 -9.41 -2.35 -5.12
C TRP A 59 -10.05 -1.85 -3.84
N PRO A 60 -11.05 -0.97 -3.93
CA PRO A 60 -11.80 -0.54 -2.77
C PRO A 60 -12.76 -1.66 -2.32
N LEU A 61 -12.85 -1.89 -1.01
CA LEU A 61 -13.82 -2.79 -0.40
C LEU A 61 -14.79 -1.96 0.43
N GLY A 62 -15.92 -1.60 -0.19
CA GLY A 62 -16.90 -0.69 0.39
C GLY A 62 -16.37 0.74 0.50
N ARG A 63 -16.79 1.47 1.54
CA ARG A 63 -16.45 2.90 1.73
C ARG A 63 -15.25 3.15 2.64
N VAL A 64 -14.82 2.14 3.39
CA VAL A 64 -13.88 2.31 4.51
C VAL A 64 -12.65 1.43 4.40
N GLN A 65 -12.67 0.40 3.55
CA GLN A 65 -11.55 -0.52 3.37
C GLN A 65 -11.07 -0.53 1.93
N ALA A 66 -9.81 -0.91 1.76
CA ALA A 66 -9.21 -1.22 0.47
C ALA A 66 -8.35 -2.46 0.63
N VAL A 67 -8.28 -3.24 -0.43
CA VAL A 67 -7.56 -4.50 -0.48
C VAL A 67 -6.39 -4.34 -1.43
N VAL A 68 -5.22 -4.80 -1.00
CA VAL A 68 -4.03 -4.96 -1.83
C VAL A 68 -3.70 -6.44 -1.86
N GLU A 69 -3.72 -7.00 -3.05
CA GLU A 69 -3.42 -8.39 -3.33
C GLU A 69 -2.08 -8.46 -4.08
N PHE A 70 -1.20 -9.33 -3.58
CA PHE A 70 0.12 -9.61 -4.15
C PHE A 70 0.16 -11.04 -4.62
N HIS A 71 0.45 -11.23 -5.90
CA HIS A 71 0.69 -12.54 -6.49
C HIS A 71 2.19 -12.82 -6.44
N SER A 72 2.55 -14.05 -6.09
CA SER A 72 3.94 -14.50 -6.07
C SER A 72 4.00 -15.94 -6.54
N ALA A 73 5.19 -16.41 -6.92
CA ALA A 73 5.41 -17.80 -7.28
C ALA A 73 5.01 -18.79 -6.16
N HIS A 74 4.98 -18.32 -4.91
CA HIS A 74 4.64 -19.11 -3.73
C HIS A 74 3.17 -19.01 -3.32
N GLY A 75 2.35 -18.20 -4.01
CA GLY A 75 0.93 -18.02 -3.72
C GLY A 75 0.52 -16.54 -3.69
N VAL A 76 -0.70 -16.31 -3.19
CA VAL A 76 -1.34 -14.99 -3.15
C VAL A 76 -1.38 -14.48 -1.70
N SER A 77 -0.93 -13.25 -1.49
CA SER A 77 -1.01 -12.54 -0.20
C SER A 77 -2.02 -11.40 -0.31
N VAL A 78 -3.02 -11.37 0.58
CA VAL A 78 -4.07 -10.35 0.57
C VAL A 78 -3.95 -9.52 1.85
N VAL A 79 -3.79 -8.21 1.69
CA VAL A 79 -3.68 -7.26 2.81
C VAL A 79 -4.82 -6.26 2.74
N GLN A 80 -5.56 -6.14 3.84
CA GLN A 80 -6.68 -5.22 3.96
C GLN A 80 -6.27 -4.00 4.77
N PHE A 81 -6.59 -2.82 4.27
CA PHE A 81 -6.27 -1.54 4.88
C PHE A 81 -7.52 -0.70 5.06
N GLU A 82 -7.51 0.19 6.06
CA GLU A 82 -8.46 1.28 6.07
C GLU A 82 -8.15 2.27 4.93
N SER A 83 -9.15 2.58 4.09
CA SER A 83 -8.99 3.52 2.98
C SER A 83 -8.50 4.89 3.48
N LYS A 84 -8.97 5.32 4.67
CA LYS A 84 -8.53 6.59 5.27
C LYS A 84 -7.04 6.59 5.62
N ALA A 85 -6.48 5.46 6.05
CA ALA A 85 -5.06 5.34 6.37
C ALA A 85 -4.21 5.44 5.08
N LEU A 86 -4.61 4.73 4.02
CA LEU A 86 -3.92 4.79 2.72
C LEU A 86 -4.04 6.18 2.07
N LEU A 87 -5.21 6.81 2.13
CA LEU A 87 -5.40 8.18 1.64
C LEU A 87 -4.52 9.18 2.42
N ARG A 88 -4.39 9.02 3.75
CA ARG A 88 -3.51 9.85 4.58
C ARG A 88 -2.05 9.63 4.20
N PHE A 89 -1.64 8.39 3.97
CA PHE A 89 -0.30 8.06 3.52
C PHE A 89 -0.01 8.69 2.15
N LEU A 90 -0.89 8.51 1.16
CA LEU A 90 -0.76 9.12 -0.17
C LEU A 90 -0.61 10.64 -0.08
N ARG A 91 -1.44 11.32 0.71
CA ARG A 91 -1.30 12.77 0.94
C ARG A 91 0.09 13.18 1.42
N ARG A 92 0.67 12.42 2.36
CA ARG A 92 2.04 12.65 2.84
C ARG A 92 3.08 12.44 1.75
N THR A 93 2.88 11.46 0.85
CA THR A 93 3.79 11.25 -0.28
C THR A 93 3.80 12.41 -1.27
N TYR A 94 2.65 13.04 -1.57
CA TYR A 94 2.64 14.23 -2.44
C TYR A 94 3.37 15.40 -1.82
N MET A 95 3.17 15.65 -0.51
CA MET A 95 3.88 16.72 0.21
C MET A 95 5.40 16.51 0.25
N ALA A 96 5.85 15.25 0.27
CA ALA A 96 7.27 14.91 0.27
C ALA A 96 7.88 14.88 -1.16
N ALA A 97 7.05 14.69 -2.19
CA ALA A 97 7.46 14.68 -3.59
C ALA A 97 7.49 16.07 -4.23
N GLU A 98 6.85 17.07 -3.62
CA GLU A 98 7.05 18.48 -3.96
C GLU A 98 8.35 18.95 -3.30
N PRO A 99 9.47 19.10 -4.03
CA PRO A 99 10.48 20.01 -3.58
C PRO A 99 9.79 21.37 -3.52
N VAL A 100 9.69 21.95 -2.33
CA VAL A 100 9.26 23.33 -2.19
C VAL A 100 10.20 24.16 -3.06
N ARG A 101 9.75 24.54 -4.26
CA ARG A 101 10.43 25.53 -5.09
C ARG A 101 10.19 26.87 -4.43
N HIS A 102 11.13 27.26 -3.56
CA HIS A 102 11.38 28.66 -3.24
C HIS A 102 12.34 29.23 -4.26
#